data_AF-A0A165TB78-F1
#
_entry.id   AF-A0A165TB78-F1
#
_cell.length_a   1.000
_cell.length_b   1.000
_cell.length_c   1.000
_cell.angle_alpha   90.00
_cell.angle_beta   90.00
_cell.angle_gamma   90.00
#
_symmetry.space_group_name_H-M   'P 1'
#
loop_
_entity.id
_entity.type
_entity.pdbx_description
1 polymer ?
#
loop_
_entity_poly.entity_id
_entity_poly.type
_entity_poly.pdbx_seq_one_letter_code
_entity_poly.pdbx_strand_id
1 'polypeptide(L)'
;MSPRLDTSRTEGTISITTKGWSLDDLINYSVQFRSVRRVSATKLSPKELDHEITRFEKEGLPLIIEGYHQREGWLKNEFGVGWLLQHGPQDVRTRNVRDWTDGTMKTKEFFEYCRTASPYGTSAEPSRFYGKDVDCPQEWRKWLTGGGVVPSRLLEDNSENFMSHLPIDDPVETLMCYFGIGDTFTPAHKDLCASTGHNLMCYTEKSGSSFWFMTESSAAPKVTKYFHDLGQELDLETHVVSLDEFSKAPFVIYIAEQKLGDLVLVPPRSCHQVVNHGGLTVKTSWSRMTLDGLKTAFYHELPIYRRVCRPEIYRVKSIVHHSLRHYTRRLRSIFAGSETRFPTSSSRDVTAISRNTSTDTRSPTLCESRKCFQILSELLRLFDDILVEEYHPEHGKLEHVAPDSGNRLRWHHTCDFCGVDIFQSFFECRYCGSGSNEQGRVTGDGLIVCSSCYVEGRTCKCAHMTLAQRFNFDDLVEHRNEAARTLRAIAPEKGLTELSLDGSWYV
;
A
#
# COMPACT_ATOMS: atom_id res chain seq x y z
N MET A 1 -21.27 -23.95 2.74
CA MET A 1 -20.56 -25.18 2.35
C MET A 1 -19.24 -24.70 1.82
N SER A 2 -18.22 -24.69 2.66
CA SER A 2 -16.88 -24.27 2.28
C SER A 2 -16.40 -25.15 1.14
N PRO A 3 -15.88 -24.59 0.04
CA PRO A 3 -15.23 -25.42 -0.96
C PRO A 3 -14.02 -26.06 -0.28
N ARG A 4 -14.06 -27.39 -0.13
CA ARG A 4 -12.86 -28.18 0.17
C ARG A 4 -11.98 -28.06 -1.05
N LEU A 5 -11.04 -27.12 -1.02
CA LEU A 5 -9.84 -27.20 -1.83
C LEU A 5 -9.14 -28.49 -1.44
N ASP A 6 -8.92 -29.34 -2.44
CA ASP A 6 -8.17 -30.58 -2.33
C ASP A 6 -6.74 -30.24 -1.89
N THR A 7 -6.48 -30.39 -0.58
CA THR A 7 -5.16 -30.23 0.02
C THR A 7 -4.38 -31.53 -0.05
N SER A 8 -4.27 -32.13 -1.23
CA SER A 8 -3.20 -33.10 -1.49
C SER A 8 -1.85 -32.37 -1.61
N ARG A 9 -1.48 -31.67 -0.52
CA ARG A 9 -0.10 -31.28 -0.26
C ARG A 9 0.66 -32.58 -0.02
N THR A 10 1.53 -32.94 -0.96
CA THR A 10 2.61 -33.89 -0.70
C THR A 10 3.33 -33.45 0.57
N GLU A 11 3.36 -34.32 1.57
CA GLU A 11 4.06 -34.16 2.84
C GLU A 11 5.54 -33.84 2.59
N GLY A 12 5.87 -32.54 2.58
CA GLY A 12 7.23 -32.05 2.52
C GLY A 12 7.30 -30.80 3.40
N THR A 13 7.98 -30.91 4.54
CA THR A 13 8.33 -29.76 5.38
C THR A 13 9.01 -28.69 4.52
N ILE A 14 8.46 -27.48 4.49
CA ILE A 14 9.07 -26.35 3.77
C ILE A 14 10.46 -26.11 4.37
N SER A 15 11.49 -26.34 3.56
CA SER A 15 12.88 -26.23 3.97
C SER A 15 13.59 -25.15 3.16
N ILE A 16 13.25 -23.88 3.40
CA ILE A 16 14.16 -22.80 3.05
C ILE A 16 15.17 -22.63 4.19
N THR A 17 16.45 -22.58 3.86
CA THR A 17 17.50 -22.22 4.80
C THR A 17 18.53 -21.33 4.12
N THR A 18 18.91 -20.29 4.84
CA THR A 18 19.93 -19.30 4.45
C THR A 18 21.33 -19.70 4.89
N LYS A 19 21.49 -20.91 5.44
CA LYS A 19 22.79 -21.43 5.87
C LYS A 19 23.74 -21.50 4.67
N GLY A 20 24.87 -20.80 4.78
CA GLY A 20 25.88 -20.73 3.72
C GLY A 20 25.55 -19.76 2.60
N TRP A 21 24.47 -18.97 2.70
CA TRP A 21 24.21 -17.92 1.73
C TRP A 21 25.15 -16.74 1.94
N SER A 22 25.72 -16.25 0.84
CA SER A 22 26.30 -14.92 0.73
C SER A 22 25.67 -14.23 -0.48
N LEU A 23 25.69 -12.89 -0.52
CA LEU A 23 25.14 -12.17 -1.66
C LEU A 23 25.86 -12.54 -2.97
N ASP A 24 27.18 -12.71 -2.92
CA ASP A 24 28.00 -13.04 -4.09
C ASP A 24 27.69 -14.46 -4.60
N ASP A 25 27.58 -15.44 -3.69
CA ASP A 25 27.23 -16.81 -4.07
C ASP A 25 25.81 -16.89 -4.65
N LEU A 26 24.86 -16.15 -4.08
CA LEU A 26 23.51 -16.05 -4.60
C LEU A 26 23.52 -15.43 -6.00
N ILE A 27 24.18 -14.30 -6.22
CA ILE A 27 24.23 -13.67 -7.57
C ILE A 27 24.86 -14.62 -8.59
N ASN A 28 25.91 -15.36 -8.22
CA ASN A 28 26.58 -16.30 -9.10
C ASN A 28 25.79 -17.61 -9.33
N TYR A 29 24.72 -17.84 -8.59
CA TYR A 29 23.90 -19.05 -8.69
C TYR A 29 23.14 -19.16 -10.03
N SER A 30 22.76 -18.04 -10.64
CA SER A 30 22.08 -18.01 -11.94
C SER A 30 22.40 -16.75 -12.72
N VAL A 31 22.48 -16.86 -14.05
CA VAL A 31 22.63 -15.71 -14.96
C VAL A 31 21.45 -14.74 -14.92
N GLN A 32 20.30 -15.18 -14.39
CA GLN A 32 19.10 -14.36 -14.22
C GLN A 32 19.18 -13.47 -12.97
N PHE A 33 20.13 -13.72 -12.08
CA PHE A 33 20.23 -13.03 -10.81
C PHE A 33 21.13 -11.81 -10.93
N ARG A 34 20.68 -10.68 -10.37
CA ARG A 34 21.39 -9.41 -10.40
C ARG A 34 21.36 -8.76 -9.02
N SER A 35 22.43 -8.05 -8.66
CA SER A 35 22.40 -7.25 -7.43
C SER A 35 21.42 -6.08 -7.56
N VAL A 36 20.71 -5.78 -6.49
CA VAL A 36 19.92 -4.55 -6.37
C VAL A 36 20.85 -3.33 -6.36
N ARG A 37 20.44 -2.24 -7.03
CA ARG A 37 21.19 -0.98 -6.98
C ARG A 37 21.24 -0.45 -5.54
N ARG A 38 22.41 -0.02 -5.10
CA ARG A 38 22.63 0.55 -3.75
C ARG A 38 23.18 1.97 -3.85
N VAL A 39 22.64 2.88 -3.05
CA VAL A 39 23.08 4.27 -2.92
C VAL A 39 23.21 4.66 -1.46
N SER A 40 24.12 5.57 -1.12
CA SER A 40 24.44 5.88 0.28
C SER A 40 23.68 7.10 0.79
N ALA A 41 22.96 6.94 1.91
CA ALA A 41 22.33 8.03 2.63
C ALA A 41 23.36 9.01 3.21
N THR A 42 24.60 8.60 3.48
CA THR A 42 25.61 9.46 4.12
C THR A 42 26.49 10.19 3.12
N LYS A 43 26.64 9.67 1.90
CA LYS A 43 27.51 10.25 0.86
C LYS A 43 26.77 11.15 -0.12
N LEU A 44 25.51 10.84 -0.44
CA LEU A 44 24.73 11.64 -1.39
C LEU A 44 24.17 12.90 -0.72
N SER A 45 24.25 14.02 -1.44
CA SER A 45 23.49 15.22 -1.07
C SER A 45 21.98 14.96 -1.16
N PRO A 46 21.14 15.76 -0.47
CA PRO A 46 19.68 15.61 -0.57
C PRO A 46 19.15 15.64 -2.01
N LYS A 47 19.75 16.44 -2.89
CA LYS A 47 19.36 16.57 -4.30
C LYS A 47 19.73 15.32 -5.12
N GLU A 48 20.90 14.74 -4.88
CA GLU A 48 21.31 13.50 -5.56
C GLU A 48 20.46 12.31 -5.10
N LEU A 49 20.16 12.25 -3.79
CA LEU A 49 19.28 11.23 -3.25
C LEU A 49 17.86 11.35 -3.83
N ASP A 50 17.34 12.57 -3.96
CA ASP A 50 16.06 12.84 -4.63
C ASP A 50 16.07 12.40 -6.11
N HIS A 51 17.20 12.58 -6.80
CA HIS A 51 17.34 12.10 -8.18
C HIS A 51 17.29 10.56 -8.26
N GLU A 52 17.94 9.86 -7.33
CA GLU A 52 17.91 8.38 -7.27
C GLU A 52 16.51 7.86 -6.93
N ILE A 53 15.76 8.52 -6.04
CA ILE A 53 14.38 8.15 -5.76
C ILE A 53 13.48 8.40 -6.98
N THR A 54 13.67 9.51 -7.70
CA THR A 54 12.94 9.78 -8.95
C THR A 54 13.24 8.72 -10.01
N ARG A 55 14.50 8.29 -10.08
CA ARG A 55 14.92 7.21 -10.98
C ARG A 55 14.24 5.89 -10.59
N PHE A 56 14.22 5.55 -9.31
CA PHE A 56 13.51 4.37 -8.78
C PHE A 56 12.03 4.37 -9.20
N GLU A 57 11.32 5.48 -8.99
CA GLU A 57 9.90 5.61 -9.35
C GLU A 57 9.68 5.48 -10.86
N LYS A 58 10.59 6.03 -11.68
CA LYS A 58 10.48 6.02 -13.14
C LYS A 58 10.85 4.68 -13.77
N GLU A 59 11.94 4.05 -13.30
CA GLU A 59 12.46 2.81 -13.88
C GLU A 59 11.71 1.57 -13.35
N GLY A 60 11.06 1.65 -12.19
CA GLY A 60 10.36 0.50 -11.60
C GLY A 60 11.31 -0.62 -11.18
N LEU A 61 12.56 -0.28 -10.83
CA LEU A 61 13.59 -1.19 -10.37
C LEU A 61 13.78 -1.05 -8.85
N PRO A 62 13.95 -2.14 -8.09
CA PRO A 62 14.25 -2.05 -6.66
C PRO A 62 15.52 -1.22 -6.37
N LEU A 63 15.51 -0.51 -5.24
CA LEU A 63 16.62 0.33 -4.79
C LEU A 63 16.88 0.11 -3.30
N ILE A 64 18.14 0.15 -2.88
CA ILE A 64 18.52 0.25 -1.47
C ILE A 64 19.21 1.57 -1.21
N ILE A 65 18.71 2.27 -0.20
CA ILE A 65 19.40 3.43 0.38
C ILE A 65 20.05 2.96 1.69
N GLU A 66 21.37 2.88 1.70
CA GLU A 66 22.13 2.31 2.82
C GLU A 66 22.66 3.38 3.79
N GLY A 67 22.86 2.97 5.04
CA GLY A 67 23.59 3.78 6.02
C GLY A 67 22.75 4.79 6.81
N TYR A 68 21.41 4.66 6.87
CA TYR A 68 20.60 5.54 7.72
C TYR A 68 20.96 5.45 9.20
N HIS A 69 21.42 4.28 9.66
CA HIS A 69 21.88 4.07 11.03
C HIS A 69 23.11 4.92 11.44
N GLN A 70 23.78 5.51 10.45
CA GLN A 70 24.95 6.37 10.65
C GLN A 70 24.60 7.85 10.69
N ARG A 71 23.37 8.22 10.28
CA ARG A 71 22.92 9.62 10.30
C ARG A 71 22.63 10.08 11.73
N GLU A 72 22.83 11.37 11.96
CA GLU A 72 22.34 12.03 13.17
C GLU A 72 20.82 11.88 13.26
N GLY A 73 20.30 11.69 14.46
CA GLY A 73 18.88 11.45 14.71
C GLY A 73 18.45 9.99 14.64
N TRP A 74 19.30 9.02 14.26
CA TRP A 74 18.94 7.60 14.34
C TRP A 74 18.62 7.17 15.78
N LEU A 75 17.48 6.48 15.97
CA LEU A 75 16.98 6.02 17.26
C LEU A 75 17.73 4.78 17.78
N LYS A 76 19.00 4.95 18.18
CA LYS A 76 19.87 3.84 18.59
C LYS A 76 19.29 3.01 19.73
N ASN A 77 18.67 3.65 20.72
CA ASN A 77 18.15 2.98 21.90
C ASN A 77 16.73 2.47 21.67
N GLU A 78 15.88 3.29 21.05
CA GLU A 78 14.45 3.06 20.89
C GLU A 78 14.14 1.99 19.84
N PHE A 79 15.02 1.81 18.84
CA PHE A 79 14.94 0.65 17.94
C PHE A 79 15.36 -0.67 18.61
N GLY A 80 16.05 -0.61 19.75
CA GLY A 80 16.54 -1.78 20.46
C GLY A 80 15.41 -2.59 21.11
N VAL A 81 15.58 -3.91 21.16
CA VAL A 81 14.63 -4.83 21.80
C VAL A 81 14.39 -4.47 23.28
N GLY A 82 15.42 -4.01 24.00
CA GLY A 82 15.28 -3.60 25.39
C GLY A 82 14.27 -2.47 25.61
N TRP A 83 14.19 -1.53 24.65
CA TRP A 83 13.20 -0.46 24.67
C TRP A 83 11.82 -0.97 24.24
N LEU A 84 11.76 -1.80 23.19
CA LEU A 84 10.51 -2.42 22.70
C LEU A 84 9.81 -3.26 23.77
N LEU A 85 10.54 -3.97 24.62
CA LEU A 85 9.96 -4.74 25.72
C LEU A 85 9.24 -3.87 26.76
N GLN A 86 9.61 -2.58 26.86
CA GLN A 86 9.05 -1.65 27.84
C GLN A 86 7.95 -0.76 27.24
N HIS A 87 8.08 -0.39 25.96
CA HIS A 87 7.24 0.64 25.33
C HIS A 87 6.49 0.14 24.08
N GLY A 88 6.90 -1.01 23.53
CA GLY A 88 6.26 -1.60 22.36
C GLY A 88 4.98 -2.36 22.70
N PRO A 89 4.34 -2.95 21.67
CA PRO A 89 3.18 -3.82 21.85
C PRO A 89 3.49 -4.96 22.82
N GLN A 90 2.49 -5.35 23.63
CA GLN A 90 2.64 -6.42 24.62
C GLN A 90 2.48 -7.83 24.02
N ASP A 91 1.91 -7.90 22.83
CA ASP A 91 1.66 -9.11 22.07
C ASP A 91 2.22 -8.96 20.65
N VAL A 92 2.76 -10.05 20.12
CA VAL A 92 3.26 -10.17 18.75
C VAL A 92 2.39 -11.19 18.04
N ARG A 93 1.80 -10.79 16.91
CA ARG A 93 1.19 -11.74 15.98
C ARG A 93 2.31 -12.55 15.32
N THR A 94 2.22 -13.86 15.41
CA THR A 94 3.24 -14.78 14.93
C THR A 94 2.71 -15.68 13.84
N ARG A 95 3.60 -16.09 12.94
CA ARG A 95 3.39 -17.18 11.99
C ARG A 95 4.42 -18.28 12.24
N ASN A 96 3.98 -19.51 12.42
CA ASN A 96 4.88 -20.65 12.31
C ASN A 96 5.15 -20.92 10.82
N VAL A 97 6.36 -20.61 10.36
CA VAL A 97 6.71 -20.73 8.94
C VAL A 97 6.86 -22.18 8.46
N ARG A 98 6.75 -23.16 9.37
CA ARG A 98 6.79 -24.59 9.05
C ARG A 98 5.44 -25.13 8.57
N ASP A 99 4.34 -24.71 9.20
CA ASP A 99 3.00 -25.22 8.96
C ASP A 99 1.99 -24.14 8.55
N TRP A 100 2.42 -22.88 8.49
CA TRP A 100 1.61 -21.69 8.16
C TRP A 100 0.55 -21.31 9.18
N THR A 101 0.60 -21.86 10.38
CA THR A 101 -0.32 -21.49 11.44
C THR A 101 0.01 -20.09 11.97
N ASP A 102 -1.01 -19.25 12.05
CA ASP A 102 -0.92 -17.93 12.69
C ASP A 102 -1.34 -18.03 14.15
N GLY A 103 -0.71 -17.25 15.01
CA GLY A 103 -0.96 -17.19 16.44
C GLY A 103 -0.54 -15.86 17.04
N THR A 104 -0.50 -15.82 18.37
CA THR A 104 -0.07 -14.66 19.14
C THR A 104 0.83 -15.12 20.27
N MET A 105 1.92 -14.40 20.51
CA MET A 105 2.84 -14.62 21.64
C MET A 105 3.01 -13.33 22.43
N LYS A 106 3.32 -13.44 23.72
CA LYS A 106 3.77 -12.25 24.47
C LYS A 106 5.09 -11.77 23.89
N THR A 107 5.24 -10.46 23.74
CA THR A 107 6.44 -9.85 23.11
C THR A 107 7.73 -10.29 23.78
N LYS A 108 7.72 -10.40 25.12
CA LYS A 108 8.85 -10.91 25.90
C LYS A 108 9.23 -12.34 25.53
N GLU A 109 8.24 -13.24 25.52
CA GLU A 109 8.45 -14.66 25.18
C GLU A 109 8.95 -14.83 23.75
N PHE A 110 8.43 -14.02 22.81
CA PHE A 110 8.87 -14.04 21.41
C PHE A 110 10.35 -13.67 21.27
N PHE A 111 10.81 -12.60 21.93
CA PHE A 111 12.22 -12.21 21.86
C PHE A 111 13.14 -13.17 22.63
N GLU A 112 12.68 -13.78 23.72
CA GLU A 112 13.41 -14.85 24.42
C GLU A 112 13.56 -16.10 23.53
N TYR A 113 12.49 -16.48 22.83
CA TYR A 113 12.52 -17.54 21.81
C TYR A 113 13.55 -17.21 20.71
N CYS A 114 13.50 -16.01 20.13
CA CYS A 114 14.42 -15.61 19.07
C CYS A 114 15.89 -15.66 19.50
N ARG A 115 16.20 -15.34 20.76
CA ARG A 115 17.59 -15.33 21.27
C ARG A 115 18.14 -16.71 21.58
N THR A 116 17.26 -17.67 21.86
CA THR A 116 17.61 -19.05 22.23
C THR A 116 17.56 -20.01 21.04
N ALA A 117 16.72 -19.73 20.05
CA ALA A 117 16.63 -20.52 18.82
C ALA A 117 17.94 -20.49 18.01
N SER A 118 18.21 -21.60 17.30
CA SER A 118 19.32 -21.66 16.35
C SER A 118 19.12 -20.63 15.24
N PRO A 119 20.17 -19.93 14.77
CA PRO A 119 20.09 -19.00 13.63
C PRO A 119 19.56 -19.66 12.35
N TYR A 120 19.79 -20.96 12.20
CA TYR A 120 19.32 -21.73 11.04
C TYR A 120 18.40 -22.84 11.52
N GLY A 121 17.26 -22.97 10.86
CA GLY A 121 16.29 -24.01 11.15
C GLY A 121 16.76 -25.36 10.64
N THR A 122 16.24 -26.44 11.22
CA THR A 122 16.47 -27.82 10.73
C THR A 122 15.16 -28.44 10.30
N SER A 123 15.18 -29.46 9.45
CA SER A 123 13.96 -30.18 9.05
C SER A 123 13.26 -30.87 10.22
N ALA A 124 13.98 -31.15 11.31
CA ALA A 124 13.44 -31.73 12.54
C ALA A 124 12.76 -30.70 13.46
N GLU A 125 12.94 -29.40 13.21
CA GLU A 125 12.36 -28.34 14.02
C GLU A 125 10.85 -28.19 13.71
N PRO A 126 9.95 -28.44 14.68
CA PRO A 126 8.51 -28.42 14.44
C PRO A 126 7.96 -27.00 14.26
N SER A 127 8.66 -25.99 14.79
CA SER A 127 8.17 -24.62 14.83
C SER A 127 9.28 -23.61 14.57
N ARG A 128 9.02 -22.65 13.69
CA ARG A 128 9.88 -21.50 13.49
C ARG A 128 9.05 -20.23 13.37
N PHE A 129 9.05 -19.41 14.42
CA PHE A 129 8.11 -18.29 14.54
C PHE A 129 8.63 -16.99 13.93
N TYR A 130 7.80 -16.38 13.10
CA TYR A 130 8.01 -15.05 12.52
C TYR A 130 6.99 -14.07 13.08
N GLY A 131 7.43 -12.93 13.62
CA GLY A 131 6.56 -11.85 14.07
C GLY A 131 6.18 -10.96 12.89
N LYS A 132 4.89 -10.87 12.56
CA LYS A 132 4.38 -10.17 11.38
C LYS A 132 3.21 -9.26 11.72
N ASP A 133 3.05 -8.17 10.95
CA ASP A 133 1.96 -7.19 11.10
C ASP A 133 1.83 -6.67 12.54
N VAL A 134 2.97 -6.43 13.20
CA VAL A 134 3.01 -5.91 14.58
C VAL A 134 2.83 -4.40 14.54
N ASP A 135 2.02 -3.85 15.43
CA ASP A 135 1.82 -2.41 15.52
C ASP A 135 3.16 -1.67 15.72
N CYS A 136 3.40 -0.65 14.91
CA CYS A 136 4.60 0.17 15.02
C CYS A 136 4.48 1.14 16.22
N PRO A 137 5.49 1.22 17.11
CA PRO A 137 5.48 2.16 18.22
C PRO A 137 5.26 3.61 17.77
N GLN A 138 4.49 4.38 18.54
CA GLN A 138 4.15 5.76 18.17
C GLN A 138 5.40 6.65 18.05
N GLU A 139 6.41 6.41 18.88
CA GLU A 139 7.70 7.09 18.87
C GLU A 139 8.45 6.87 17.56
N TRP A 140 8.37 5.67 16.99
CA TRP A 140 9.00 5.35 15.71
C TRP A 140 8.29 6.08 14.58
N ARG A 141 6.96 6.13 14.60
CA ARG A 141 6.18 6.94 13.64
C ARG A 141 6.52 8.42 13.74
N LYS A 142 6.55 8.98 14.96
CA LYS A 142 6.93 10.39 15.20
C LYS A 142 8.34 10.70 14.71
N TRP A 143 9.28 9.78 14.89
CA TRP A 143 10.62 9.92 14.35
C TRP A 143 10.65 9.85 12.83
N LEU A 144 9.90 8.92 12.24
CA LEU A 144 9.86 8.73 10.80
C LEU A 144 9.35 10.00 10.09
N THR A 145 8.27 10.61 10.58
CA THR A 145 7.67 11.82 10.00
C THR A 145 8.33 13.12 10.44
N GLY A 146 8.75 13.22 11.70
CA GLY A 146 9.28 14.46 12.29
C GLY A 146 10.81 14.56 12.40
N GLY A 147 11.53 13.44 12.28
CA GLY A 147 12.96 13.38 12.57
C GLY A 147 13.87 13.86 11.43
N GLY A 148 13.35 14.02 10.21
CA GLY A 148 14.11 14.52 9.07
C GLY A 148 15.24 13.60 8.57
N VAL A 149 15.31 12.35 9.05
CA VAL A 149 16.35 11.39 8.69
C VAL A 149 16.10 10.80 7.30
N VAL A 150 14.87 10.36 7.06
CA VAL A 150 14.40 9.77 5.79
C VAL A 150 13.77 10.87 4.92
N PRO A 151 14.05 10.92 3.60
CA PRO A 151 13.48 11.90 2.69
C PRO A 151 11.96 11.92 2.74
N SER A 152 11.37 13.12 2.87
CA SER A 152 9.92 13.29 3.03
C SER A 152 9.09 12.68 1.91
N ARG A 153 9.62 12.57 0.69
CA ARG A 153 8.93 11.92 -0.44
C ARG A 153 8.66 10.44 -0.26
N LEU A 154 9.40 9.78 0.62
CA LEU A 154 9.24 8.36 0.93
C LEU A 154 8.27 8.12 2.09
N LEU A 155 7.78 9.16 2.77
CA LEU A 155 7.03 9.04 4.02
C LEU A 155 5.52 8.97 3.81
N GLU A 156 4.80 8.44 4.81
CA GLU A 156 3.34 8.30 4.81
C GLU A 156 2.61 9.65 4.73
N ASP A 157 3.17 10.71 5.34
CA ASP A 157 2.58 12.05 5.41
C ASP A 157 2.91 12.93 4.20
N ASN A 158 3.59 12.37 3.19
CA ASN A 158 3.89 13.10 1.98
C ASN A 158 2.62 13.48 1.21
N SER A 159 2.58 14.71 0.68
CA SER A 159 1.43 15.20 -0.12
C SER A 159 1.19 14.43 -1.43
N GLU A 160 2.14 13.62 -1.88
CA GLU A 160 1.99 12.72 -3.03
C GLU A 160 1.59 11.30 -2.64
N ASN A 161 1.39 11.02 -1.35
CA ASN A 161 0.76 9.81 -0.87
C ASN A 161 -0.76 10.00 -0.83
N PHE A 162 -1.47 9.44 -1.80
CA PHE A 162 -2.90 9.64 -1.97
C PHE A 162 -3.73 8.97 -0.85
N MET A 163 -3.15 8.00 -0.13
CA MET A 163 -3.79 7.44 1.09
C MET A 163 -4.06 8.51 2.15
N SER A 164 -3.28 9.61 2.18
CA SER A 164 -3.47 10.72 3.12
C SER A 164 -4.75 11.54 2.88
N HIS A 165 -5.45 11.33 1.75
CA HIS A 165 -6.69 12.05 1.44
C HIS A 165 -7.93 11.37 2.02
N LEU A 166 -7.82 10.15 2.54
CA LEU A 166 -8.92 9.50 3.25
C LEU A 166 -9.31 10.30 4.51
N PRO A 167 -10.57 10.19 4.98
CA PRO A 167 -10.99 10.90 6.19
C PRO A 167 -10.11 10.57 7.40
N ILE A 168 -9.84 11.58 8.25
CA ILE A 168 -8.97 11.44 9.43
C ILE A 168 -9.51 10.42 10.42
N ASP A 169 -10.83 10.31 10.54
CA ASP A 169 -11.48 9.32 11.40
C ASP A 169 -11.46 7.90 10.83
N ASP A 170 -10.82 7.73 9.67
CA ASP A 170 -10.88 6.52 8.88
C ASP A 170 -9.61 6.29 8.01
N PRO A 171 -8.41 6.29 8.61
CA PRO A 171 -7.18 6.07 7.87
C PRO A 171 -6.99 4.60 7.50
N VAL A 172 -6.11 4.35 6.53
CA VAL A 172 -5.52 3.02 6.31
C VAL A 172 -4.22 2.94 7.10
N GLU A 173 -4.07 1.90 7.93
CA GLU A 173 -2.78 1.61 8.56
C GLU A 173 -1.83 0.93 7.56
N THR A 174 -0.63 1.48 7.42
CA THR A 174 0.41 0.88 6.57
C THR A 174 1.71 0.64 7.29
N LEU A 175 1.97 1.36 8.39
CA LEU A 175 3.21 1.28 9.13
C LEU A 175 3.17 0.12 10.12
N MET A 176 3.91 -0.94 9.79
CA MET A 176 3.97 -2.17 10.56
C MET A 176 5.41 -2.50 10.96
N CYS A 177 5.55 -3.37 11.94
CA CYS A 177 6.80 -3.94 12.40
C CYS A 177 6.86 -5.45 12.16
N TYR A 178 8.06 -5.92 11.86
CA TYR A 178 8.34 -7.33 11.58
C TYR A 178 9.58 -7.76 12.33
N PHE A 179 9.49 -8.90 13.00
CA PHE A 179 10.55 -9.43 13.85
C PHE A 179 10.85 -10.87 13.44
N GLY A 180 12.12 -11.24 13.32
CA GLY A 180 12.45 -12.60 12.99
C GLY A 180 13.94 -12.91 13.05
N ILE A 181 14.25 -14.19 13.13
CA ILE A 181 15.60 -14.74 13.08
C ILE A 181 15.84 -15.43 11.74
N GLY A 182 17.05 -15.90 11.47
CA GLY A 182 17.37 -16.60 10.22
C GLY A 182 16.34 -17.67 9.84
N ASP A 183 16.08 -17.87 8.56
CA ASP A 183 15.13 -18.83 7.99
C ASP A 183 13.64 -18.60 8.35
N THR A 184 13.30 -17.51 9.06
CA THR A 184 11.95 -16.95 9.00
C THR A 184 11.79 -16.13 7.71
N PHE A 185 10.59 -16.08 7.14
CA PHE A 185 10.40 -15.49 5.81
C PHE A 185 9.01 -14.87 5.63
N THR A 186 8.93 -13.96 4.66
CA THR A 186 7.70 -13.58 3.98
C THR A 186 7.71 -14.23 2.59
N PRO A 187 6.67 -15.00 2.21
CA PRO A 187 6.61 -15.68 0.90
C PRO A 187 6.62 -14.69 -0.27
N ALA A 188 6.71 -15.23 -1.49
CA ALA A 188 6.61 -14.41 -2.69
C ALA A 188 5.23 -13.76 -2.80
N HIS A 189 5.21 -12.43 -2.95
CA HIS A 189 3.99 -11.63 -3.03
C HIS A 189 4.24 -10.31 -3.75
N LYS A 190 3.16 -9.56 -4.02
CA LYS A 190 3.22 -8.14 -4.41
C LYS A 190 2.65 -7.29 -3.28
N ASP A 191 3.19 -6.09 -3.10
CA ASP A 191 2.61 -5.10 -2.19
C ASP A 191 1.16 -4.76 -2.57
N LEU A 192 0.36 -4.45 -1.55
CA LEU A 192 -1.07 -4.28 -1.69
C LEU A 192 -1.43 -3.14 -2.65
N CYS A 193 -2.39 -3.39 -3.54
CA CYS A 193 -2.98 -2.39 -4.43
C CYS A 193 -1.92 -1.64 -5.26
N ALA A 194 -0.88 -2.33 -5.73
CA ALA A 194 0.23 -1.71 -6.48
C ALA A 194 0.86 -0.51 -5.76
N SER A 195 0.84 -0.48 -4.42
CA SER A 195 1.57 0.52 -3.65
C SER A 195 3.08 0.34 -3.83
N THR A 196 3.82 1.39 -3.50
CA THR A 196 5.29 1.32 -3.32
C THR A 196 5.59 0.93 -1.88
N GLY A 197 6.37 -0.13 -1.68
CA GLY A 197 6.78 -0.60 -0.35
C GLY A 197 8.12 -0.01 0.09
N HIS A 198 8.24 0.23 1.40
CA HIS A 198 9.45 0.72 2.05
C HIS A 198 9.75 -0.16 3.24
N ASN A 199 10.98 -0.65 3.38
CA ASN A 199 11.35 -1.51 4.51
C ASN A 199 12.70 -1.06 5.09
N LEU A 200 12.69 -0.61 6.34
CA LEU A 200 13.87 -0.16 7.07
C LEU A 200 14.30 -1.21 8.10
N MET A 201 15.55 -1.66 8.02
CA MET A 201 16.15 -2.50 9.05
C MET A 201 16.54 -1.64 10.27
N CYS A 202 15.68 -1.62 11.29
CA CYS A 202 15.83 -0.76 12.47
C CYS A 202 16.86 -1.31 13.47
N TYR A 203 16.89 -2.62 13.66
CA TYR A 203 17.74 -3.24 14.67
C TYR A 203 18.11 -4.69 14.31
N THR A 204 19.31 -5.09 14.71
CA THR A 204 19.86 -6.43 14.43
C THR A 204 20.67 -6.93 15.64
N GLU A 205 20.58 -8.21 15.97
CA GLU A 205 21.49 -8.90 16.90
C GLU A 205 22.30 -9.96 16.15
N LYS A 206 23.53 -10.27 16.61
CA LYS A 206 24.37 -11.36 16.08
C LYS A 206 24.44 -11.39 14.54
N SER A 207 24.69 -10.22 13.93
CA SER A 207 24.77 -10.02 12.48
C SER A 207 23.52 -10.45 11.71
N GLY A 208 22.33 -10.32 12.31
CA GLY A 208 21.06 -10.52 11.62
C GLY A 208 20.96 -9.65 10.36
N SER A 209 20.56 -10.26 9.24
CA SER A 209 20.33 -9.59 7.96
C SER A 209 19.15 -10.24 7.24
N SER A 210 18.85 -9.82 6.01
CA SER A 210 17.77 -10.44 5.24
C SER A 210 18.05 -10.45 3.76
N PHE A 211 17.82 -11.59 3.12
CA PHE A 211 17.90 -11.72 1.68
C PHE A 211 16.57 -11.40 1.04
N TRP A 212 16.59 -10.48 0.08
CA TRP A 212 15.46 -10.08 -0.74
C TRP A 212 15.64 -10.62 -2.14
N PHE A 213 14.56 -11.16 -2.70
CA PHE A 213 14.45 -11.54 -4.11
C PHE A 213 13.31 -10.72 -4.67
N MET A 214 13.56 -9.88 -5.67
CA MET A 214 12.61 -8.89 -6.17
C MET A 214 12.59 -8.88 -7.70
N THR A 215 11.49 -8.43 -8.30
CA THR A 215 11.42 -8.18 -9.74
C THR A 215 11.29 -6.69 -10.05
N GLU A 216 11.52 -6.31 -11.29
CA GLU A 216 11.05 -5.01 -11.78
C GLU A 216 9.52 -4.97 -11.88
N SER A 217 8.92 -3.77 -11.84
CA SER A 217 7.47 -3.57 -11.94
C SER A 217 6.86 -4.16 -13.21
N SER A 218 7.53 -3.95 -14.35
CA SER A 218 7.06 -4.38 -15.67
C SER A 218 7.04 -5.90 -15.85
N ALA A 219 7.77 -6.64 -15.01
CA ALA A 219 7.81 -8.09 -15.05
C ALA A 219 6.53 -8.75 -14.49
N ALA A 220 5.68 -8.02 -13.77
CA ALA A 220 4.52 -8.58 -13.06
C ALA A 220 3.64 -9.56 -13.87
N PRO A 221 3.31 -9.31 -15.16
CA PRO A 221 2.57 -10.28 -15.97
C PRO A 221 3.35 -11.58 -16.22
N LYS A 222 4.67 -11.49 -16.46
CA LYS A 222 5.54 -12.67 -16.64
C LYS A 222 5.68 -13.46 -15.34
N VAL A 223 5.77 -12.77 -14.21
CA VAL A 223 5.81 -13.42 -12.89
C VAL A 223 4.51 -14.17 -12.64
N THR A 224 3.36 -13.54 -12.84
CA THR A 224 2.04 -14.17 -12.65
C THR A 224 1.94 -15.45 -13.49
N LYS A 225 2.31 -15.36 -14.78
CA LYS A 225 2.35 -16.54 -15.66
C LYS A 225 3.29 -17.63 -15.13
N TYR A 226 4.48 -17.26 -14.66
CA TYR A 226 5.45 -18.22 -14.15
C TYR A 226 4.93 -18.94 -12.89
N PHE A 227 4.27 -18.22 -11.98
CA PHE A 227 3.62 -18.85 -10.82
C PHE A 227 2.53 -19.82 -11.24
N HIS A 228 1.71 -19.48 -12.25
CA HIS A 228 0.75 -20.42 -12.82
C HIS A 228 1.41 -21.65 -13.43
N ASP A 229 2.54 -21.49 -14.13
CA ASP A 229 3.33 -22.60 -14.68
C ASP A 229 3.94 -23.48 -13.54
N LEU A 230 4.15 -22.92 -12.33
CA LEU A 230 4.51 -23.66 -11.10
C LEU A 230 3.30 -24.27 -10.37
N GLY A 231 2.07 -24.07 -10.87
CA GLY A 231 0.84 -24.52 -10.21
C GLY A 231 0.47 -23.70 -8.96
N GLN A 232 0.96 -22.47 -8.86
CA GLN A 232 0.76 -21.56 -7.72
C GLN A 232 0.02 -20.29 -8.17
N GLU A 233 -0.65 -19.63 -7.24
CA GLU A 233 -1.22 -18.29 -7.46
C GLU A 233 -0.44 -17.28 -6.61
N LEU A 234 0.23 -16.34 -7.27
CA LEU A 234 1.11 -15.35 -6.64
C LEU A 234 0.33 -14.50 -5.63
N ASP A 235 -0.89 -14.09 -5.99
CA ASP A 235 -1.70 -13.20 -5.19
C ASP A 235 -2.35 -13.87 -3.96
N LEU A 236 -2.17 -15.18 -3.77
CA LEU A 236 -2.56 -15.88 -2.53
C LEU A 236 -1.45 -15.89 -1.48
N GLU A 237 -0.21 -15.49 -1.82
CA GLU A 237 0.92 -15.41 -0.88
C GLU A 237 1.21 -16.75 -0.15
N THR A 238 1.00 -17.87 -0.83
CA THR A 238 1.09 -19.22 -0.24
C THR A 238 2.35 -20.00 -0.63
N HIS A 239 3.18 -19.45 -1.52
CA HIS A 239 4.37 -20.12 -2.04
C HIS A 239 5.67 -19.43 -1.65
N VAL A 240 6.61 -20.21 -1.17
CA VAL A 240 7.99 -19.77 -0.94
C VAL A 240 8.83 -20.33 -2.07
N VAL A 241 9.36 -19.45 -2.90
CA VAL A 241 10.12 -19.83 -4.08
C VAL A 241 11.55 -20.20 -3.67
N SER A 242 11.99 -21.37 -4.10
CA SER A 242 13.36 -21.87 -3.93
C SER A 242 14.34 -21.19 -4.88
N LEU A 243 15.64 -21.31 -4.60
CA LEU A 243 16.68 -20.80 -5.51
C LEU A 243 16.62 -21.49 -6.88
N ASP A 244 16.31 -22.80 -6.92
CA ASP A 244 16.15 -23.58 -8.15
C ASP A 244 14.93 -23.15 -8.98
N GLU A 245 13.85 -22.73 -8.34
CA GLU A 245 12.70 -22.16 -9.04
C GLU A 245 13.02 -20.75 -9.53
N PHE A 246 13.63 -19.89 -8.71
CA PHE A 246 14.04 -18.57 -9.18
C PHE A 246 15.05 -18.64 -10.33
N SER A 247 15.97 -19.60 -10.32
CA SER A 247 17.00 -19.73 -11.37
C SER A 247 16.42 -20.08 -12.75
N LYS A 248 15.24 -20.70 -12.78
CA LYS A 248 14.49 -21.08 -14.01
C LYS A 248 13.53 -20.00 -14.48
N ALA A 249 13.35 -18.92 -13.73
CA ALA A 249 12.41 -17.86 -14.07
C ALA A 249 12.79 -17.18 -15.41
N PRO A 250 11.82 -16.88 -16.29
CA PRO A 250 12.08 -16.25 -17.59
C PRO A 250 12.26 -14.71 -17.48
N PHE A 251 12.65 -14.21 -16.31
CA PHE A 251 12.84 -12.80 -16.01
C PHE A 251 13.96 -12.62 -14.97
N VAL A 252 14.45 -11.39 -14.83
CA VAL A 252 15.52 -11.05 -13.89
C VAL A 252 14.99 -11.08 -12.46
N ILE A 253 15.78 -11.67 -11.55
CA ILE A 253 15.58 -11.57 -10.11
C ILE A 253 16.66 -10.67 -9.53
N TYR A 254 16.25 -9.56 -8.93
CA TYR A 254 17.12 -8.65 -8.20
C TYR A 254 17.29 -9.15 -6.77
N ILE A 255 18.52 -9.46 -6.38
CA ILE A 255 18.89 -10.00 -5.08
C ILE A 255 19.60 -8.93 -4.24
N ALA A 256 19.25 -8.86 -2.96
CA ALA A 256 19.97 -8.03 -2.01
C ALA A 256 20.10 -8.71 -0.65
N GLU A 257 21.19 -8.39 0.05
CA GLU A 257 21.28 -8.54 1.50
C GLU A 257 20.98 -7.18 2.16
N GLN A 258 19.89 -7.10 2.93
CA GLN A 258 19.51 -5.94 3.73
C GLN A 258 20.16 -6.03 5.12
N LYS A 259 20.93 -5.00 5.48
CA LYS A 259 21.64 -4.86 6.75
C LYS A 259 21.09 -3.72 7.59
N LEU A 260 21.56 -3.58 8.83
CA LEU A 260 21.16 -2.50 9.73
C LEU A 260 21.19 -1.12 9.03
N GLY A 261 20.11 -0.36 9.15
CA GLY A 261 19.93 0.97 8.56
C GLY A 261 19.82 1.00 7.03
N ASP A 262 19.68 -0.14 6.36
CA ASP A 262 19.28 -0.18 4.96
C ASP A 262 17.77 0.04 4.83
N LEU A 263 17.39 0.98 3.97
CA LEU A 263 16.03 1.20 3.51
C LEU A 263 15.89 0.56 2.12
N VAL A 264 15.12 -0.52 2.03
CA VAL A 264 14.74 -1.17 0.77
C VAL A 264 13.50 -0.46 0.22
N LEU A 265 13.56 -0.05 -1.04
CA LEU A 265 12.44 0.49 -1.81
C LEU A 265 11.97 -0.56 -2.81
N VAL A 266 10.70 -0.94 -2.70
CA VAL A 266 10.03 -1.94 -3.53
C VAL A 266 9.10 -1.21 -4.49
N PRO A 267 9.31 -1.30 -5.82
CA PRO A 267 8.51 -0.56 -6.77
C PRO A 267 7.12 -1.22 -6.95
N PRO A 268 6.10 -0.47 -7.41
CA PRO A 268 4.75 -0.99 -7.63
C PRO A 268 4.73 -2.30 -8.41
N ARG A 269 3.93 -3.28 -7.95
CA ARG A 269 3.80 -4.61 -8.57
C ARG A 269 5.07 -5.47 -8.64
N SER A 270 6.16 -5.06 -8.00
CA SER A 270 7.32 -5.94 -7.83
C SER A 270 6.90 -7.19 -7.06
N CYS A 271 7.10 -8.36 -7.66
CA CYS A 271 7.01 -9.60 -6.91
C CYS A 271 8.27 -9.71 -6.06
N HIS A 272 8.09 -9.97 -4.77
CA HIS A 272 9.21 -10.08 -3.87
C HIS A 272 9.02 -11.11 -2.75
N GLN A 273 10.14 -11.67 -2.31
CA GLN A 273 10.25 -12.61 -1.21
C GLN A 273 11.39 -12.19 -0.29
N VAL A 274 11.20 -12.35 1.03
CA VAL A 274 12.19 -11.96 2.04
C VAL A 274 12.48 -13.13 2.95
N VAL A 275 13.77 -13.45 3.12
CA VAL A 275 14.22 -14.52 4.01
C VAL A 275 15.24 -13.93 4.98
N ASN A 276 14.93 -13.96 6.28
CA ASN A 276 15.85 -13.49 7.30
C ASN A 276 17.06 -14.42 7.38
N HIS A 277 18.22 -13.88 7.72
CA HIS A 277 19.49 -14.60 7.81
C HIS A 277 20.17 -14.33 9.14
N GLY A 278 20.71 -15.38 9.76
CA GLY A 278 21.53 -15.27 10.97
C GLY A 278 20.70 -14.90 12.20
N GLY A 279 21.13 -13.85 12.91
CA GLY A 279 20.53 -13.43 14.17
C GLY A 279 19.19 -12.70 14.03
N LEU A 280 18.75 -12.09 15.13
CA LEU A 280 17.49 -11.35 15.19
C LEU A 280 17.54 -10.11 14.28
N THR A 281 16.44 -9.88 13.58
CA THR A 281 16.15 -8.69 12.78
C THR A 281 14.86 -8.07 13.27
N VAL A 282 14.84 -6.74 13.28
CA VAL A 282 13.69 -5.91 13.62
C VAL A 282 13.57 -4.86 12.54
N LYS A 283 12.44 -4.88 11.85
CA LYS A 283 12.17 -4.00 10.70
C LYS A 283 10.91 -3.22 10.94
N THR A 284 10.85 -2.02 10.36
CA THR A 284 9.58 -1.34 10.12
C THR A 284 9.38 -1.19 8.63
N SER A 285 8.13 -1.27 8.17
CA SER A 285 7.78 -1.07 6.79
C SER A 285 6.48 -0.32 6.66
N TRP A 286 6.34 0.43 5.57
CA TRP A 286 5.14 1.18 5.24
C TRP A 286 4.97 1.26 3.73
N SER A 287 3.75 1.62 3.32
CA SER A 287 3.38 1.70 1.92
C SER A 287 3.04 3.14 1.54
N ARG A 288 3.27 3.47 0.27
CA ARG A 288 2.85 4.75 -0.31
C ARG A 288 2.08 4.52 -1.59
N MET A 289 1.01 5.29 -1.77
CA MET A 289 0.14 5.21 -2.94
C MET A 289 0.31 6.46 -3.79
N THR A 290 0.97 6.33 -4.93
CA THR A 290 1.07 7.42 -5.92
C THR A 290 -0.15 7.43 -6.83
N LEU A 291 -0.32 8.49 -7.63
CA LEU A 291 -1.37 8.55 -8.66
C LEU A 291 -1.25 7.41 -9.68
N ASP A 292 -0.04 7.09 -10.11
CA ASP A 292 0.21 5.96 -11.02
C ASP A 292 -0.09 4.62 -10.33
N GLY A 293 0.21 4.51 -9.03
CA GLY A 293 -0.20 3.39 -8.19
C GLY A 293 -1.72 3.19 -8.18
N LEU A 294 -2.50 4.26 -7.98
CA LEU A 294 -3.98 4.19 -8.01
C LEU A 294 -4.52 3.70 -9.35
N LYS A 295 -4.03 4.26 -10.47
CA LYS A 295 -4.40 3.81 -11.81
C LYS A 295 -4.12 2.33 -11.98
N THR A 296 -2.91 1.93 -11.62
CA THR A 296 -2.45 0.54 -11.73
C THR A 296 -3.29 -0.40 -10.86
N ALA A 297 -3.57 0.01 -9.62
CA ALA A 297 -4.38 -0.77 -8.69
C ALA A 297 -5.78 -1.01 -9.25
N PHE A 298 -6.46 0.07 -9.67
CA PHE A 298 -7.82 0.03 -10.18
C PHE A 298 -7.95 -0.88 -11.41
N TYR A 299 -7.07 -0.72 -12.40
CA TYR A 299 -7.17 -1.46 -13.66
C TYR A 299 -6.59 -2.88 -13.63
N HIS A 300 -5.58 -3.13 -12.79
CA HIS A 300 -4.80 -4.37 -12.87
C HIS A 300 -4.82 -5.21 -11.60
N GLU A 301 -4.90 -4.62 -10.41
CA GLU A 301 -4.85 -5.39 -9.17
C GLU A 301 -6.25 -5.71 -8.63
N LEU A 302 -7.19 -4.76 -8.59
CA LEU A 302 -8.55 -5.03 -8.09
C LEU A 302 -9.28 -6.16 -8.83
N PRO A 303 -9.20 -6.29 -10.17
CA PRO A 303 -9.80 -7.42 -10.88
C PRO A 303 -9.19 -8.77 -10.47
N ILE A 304 -7.89 -8.80 -10.16
CA ILE A 304 -7.21 -10.00 -9.67
C ILE A 304 -7.69 -10.31 -8.26
N TYR A 305 -7.74 -9.30 -7.38
CA TYR A 305 -8.16 -9.46 -5.98
C TYR A 305 -9.56 -10.06 -5.89
N ARG A 306 -10.49 -9.57 -6.70
CA ARG A 306 -11.83 -10.15 -6.82
C ARG A 306 -11.80 -11.62 -7.23
N ARG A 307 -10.99 -11.97 -8.23
CA ARG A 307 -10.91 -13.32 -8.79
C ARG A 307 -10.33 -14.34 -7.81
N VAL A 308 -9.30 -13.94 -7.06
CA VAL A 308 -8.59 -14.82 -6.11
C VAL A 308 -9.07 -14.65 -4.67
N CYS A 309 -10.11 -13.84 -4.44
CA CYS A 309 -10.62 -13.47 -3.13
C CYS A 309 -9.56 -12.89 -2.18
N ARG A 310 -8.67 -12.05 -2.70
CA ARG A 310 -7.70 -11.28 -1.90
C ARG A 310 -8.39 -10.02 -1.34
N PRO A 311 -8.41 -9.80 -0.02
CA PRO A 311 -9.01 -8.60 0.55
C PRO A 311 -8.35 -7.31 0.08
N GLU A 312 -9.16 -6.29 -0.20
CA GLU A 312 -8.67 -4.95 -0.56
C GLU A 312 -8.58 -4.07 0.68
N ILE A 313 -7.36 -3.90 1.21
CA ILE A 313 -7.15 -3.13 2.44
C ILE A 313 -7.10 -1.61 2.19
N TYR A 314 -6.60 -1.17 1.03
CA TYR A 314 -6.28 0.25 0.80
C TYR A 314 -7.43 1.07 0.23
N ARG A 315 -8.53 0.45 -0.21
CA ARG A 315 -9.77 1.15 -0.63
C ARG A 315 -9.52 2.15 -1.76
N VAL A 316 -9.04 1.64 -2.89
CA VAL A 316 -8.54 2.42 -4.03
C VAL A 316 -9.60 3.37 -4.56
N LYS A 317 -10.84 2.92 -4.75
CA LYS A 317 -11.94 3.76 -5.27
C LYS A 317 -12.27 4.91 -4.32
N SER A 318 -12.26 4.64 -3.01
CA SER A 318 -12.44 5.65 -1.97
C SER A 318 -11.30 6.68 -2.00
N ILE A 319 -10.04 6.24 -2.12
CA ILE A 319 -8.90 7.16 -2.27
C ILE A 319 -9.08 8.06 -3.50
N VAL A 320 -9.50 7.52 -4.65
CA VAL A 320 -9.74 8.31 -5.88
C VAL A 320 -10.78 9.39 -5.63
N HIS A 321 -11.94 9.04 -5.06
CA HIS A 321 -13.02 9.99 -4.77
C HIS A 321 -12.58 11.11 -3.82
N HIS A 322 -11.93 10.77 -2.71
CA HIS A 322 -11.47 11.75 -1.74
C HIS A 322 -10.35 12.64 -2.29
N SER A 323 -9.44 12.06 -3.07
CA SER A 323 -8.38 12.82 -3.76
C SER A 323 -8.97 13.79 -4.78
N LEU A 324 -9.98 13.38 -5.56
CA LEU A 324 -10.69 14.24 -6.51
C LEU A 324 -11.24 15.48 -5.81
N ARG A 325 -11.92 15.29 -4.68
CA ARG A 325 -12.47 16.39 -3.88
C ARG A 325 -11.36 17.28 -3.30
N HIS A 326 -10.27 16.69 -2.80
CA HIS A 326 -9.12 17.43 -2.29
C HIS A 326 -8.54 18.35 -3.37
N TYR A 327 -8.19 17.81 -4.54
CA TYR A 327 -7.58 18.60 -5.62
C TYR A 327 -8.55 19.59 -6.26
N THR A 328 -9.86 19.29 -6.28
CA THR A 328 -10.89 20.27 -6.69
C THR A 328 -10.86 21.51 -5.80
N ARG A 329 -10.91 21.33 -4.47
CA ARG A 329 -10.86 22.44 -3.50
C ARG A 329 -9.53 23.18 -3.56
N ARG A 330 -8.41 22.45 -3.63
CA ARG A 330 -7.07 23.02 -3.71
C ARG A 330 -6.92 23.89 -4.94
N LEU A 331 -7.35 23.41 -6.10
CA LEU A 331 -7.26 24.16 -7.34
C LEU A 331 -8.15 25.41 -7.28
N ARG A 332 -9.40 25.32 -6.81
CA ARG A 332 -10.26 26.49 -6.58
C ARG A 332 -9.62 27.55 -5.67
N SER A 333 -9.02 27.13 -4.56
CA SER A 333 -8.34 28.03 -3.62
C SER A 333 -7.18 28.78 -4.28
N ILE A 334 -6.38 28.10 -5.11
CA ILE A 334 -5.28 28.71 -5.86
C ILE A 334 -5.79 29.83 -6.78
N PHE A 335 -6.89 29.59 -7.51
CA PHE A 335 -7.45 30.58 -8.45
C PHE A 335 -8.22 31.71 -7.78
N ALA A 336 -8.98 31.44 -6.70
CA ALA A 336 -9.64 32.48 -5.92
C ALA A 336 -8.65 33.45 -5.26
N GLY A 337 -7.48 32.94 -4.84
CA GLY A 337 -6.37 33.76 -4.35
C GLY A 337 -5.69 34.63 -5.42
N SER A 338 -5.89 34.31 -6.71
CA SER A 338 -5.34 35.06 -7.85
C SER A 338 -6.24 36.21 -8.30
N GLU A 339 -7.56 36.09 -8.16
CA GLU A 339 -8.54 37.12 -8.61
C GLU A 339 -8.58 38.36 -7.70
N THR A 340 -8.14 38.24 -6.44
CA THR A 340 -8.13 39.36 -5.47
C THR A 340 -6.96 40.36 -5.66
N ARG A 341 -6.20 40.27 -6.76
CA ARG A 341 -4.99 41.10 -7.01
C ARG A 341 -5.04 42.04 -8.22
N PHE A 342 -6.22 42.42 -8.70
CA PHE A 342 -6.31 43.56 -9.61
C PHE A 342 -6.36 44.88 -8.81
N PRO A 343 -5.33 45.76 -8.89
CA PRO A 343 -5.43 47.06 -8.26
C PRO A 343 -6.34 47.94 -9.11
N THR A 344 -7.53 48.24 -8.60
CA THR A 344 -8.31 49.40 -9.06
C THR A 344 -7.55 50.67 -8.68
N SER A 345 -6.97 51.31 -9.69
CA SER A 345 -6.62 52.74 -9.82
C SER A 345 -6.20 53.56 -8.59
N SER A 346 -5.01 54.17 -8.76
CA SER A 346 -4.62 55.54 -8.37
C SER A 346 -4.66 55.93 -6.88
N SER A 347 -3.50 55.88 -6.23
CA SER A 347 -2.94 57.08 -5.61
C SER A 347 -1.42 56.94 -5.45
N ARG A 348 -0.71 58.01 -5.79
CA ARG A 348 0.71 58.20 -5.45
C ARG A 348 0.76 58.46 -3.96
N ASP A 349 1.59 57.74 -3.22
CA ASP A 349 2.35 58.34 -2.13
C ASP A 349 3.59 57.51 -1.78
N VAL A 350 4.68 58.26 -1.62
CA VAL A 350 6.02 57.80 -1.26
C VAL A 350 6.14 57.96 0.26
N THR A 351 6.53 56.90 1.00
CA THR A 351 7.57 56.94 2.07
C THR A 351 7.63 55.66 2.93
N ALA A 352 8.87 55.18 3.10
CA ALA A 352 9.52 54.69 4.33
C ALA A 352 9.17 53.32 5.02
N ILE A 353 10.20 52.44 4.98
CA ILE A 353 10.90 51.75 6.10
C ILE A 353 10.17 50.69 6.98
N SER A 354 10.55 49.43 6.74
CA SER A 354 10.97 48.34 7.67
C SER A 354 10.09 47.91 8.87
N ARG A 355 9.67 46.63 8.90
CA ARG A 355 10.21 45.57 9.80
C ARG A 355 9.46 44.23 9.69
N ASN A 356 10.23 43.16 9.89
CA ASN A 356 9.88 41.73 9.87
C ASN A 356 8.66 41.32 10.70
N THR A 357 7.82 40.46 10.12
CA THR A 357 7.24 39.25 10.75
C THR A 357 6.96 38.23 9.64
N SER A 358 7.79 37.20 9.54
CA SER A 358 7.71 36.16 8.52
C SER A 358 6.61 35.15 8.87
N THR A 359 5.40 35.42 8.40
CA THR A 359 4.41 34.38 8.11
C THR A 359 4.42 34.17 6.59
N ASP A 360 5.05 33.08 6.16
CA ASP A 360 5.34 32.78 4.75
C ASP A 360 4.04 32.45 3.99
N THR A 361 3.31 33.49 3.58
CA THR A 361 2.17 33.41 2.66
C THR A 361 2.68 33.53 1.23
N ARG A 362 3.46 32.52 0.79
CA ARG A 362 3.85 32.41 -0.62
C ARG A 362 2.60 32.12 -1.46
N SER A 363 2.33 33.00 -2.42
CA SER A 363 1.41 32.75 -3.52
C SER A 363 1.71 31.38 -4.15
N PRO A 364 0.70 30.54 -4.48
CA PRO A 364 0.93 29.28 -5.15
C PRO A 364 1.72 29.52 -6.43
N THR A 365 2.75 28.72 -6.66
CA THR A 365 3.56 28.81 -7.87
C THR A 365 2.75 28.35 -9.10
N LEU A 366 3.05 28.90 -10.28
CA LEU A 366 2.49 28.39 -11.55
C LEU A 366 2.71 26.88 -11.72
N CYS A 367 3.82 26.36 -11.18
CA CYS A 367 4.16 24.95 -11.15
C CYS A 367 3.14 24.12 -10.34
N GLU A 368 2.82 24.55 -9.12
CA GLU A 368 1.82 23.87 -8.27
C GLU A 368 0.44 23.87 -8.90
N SER A 369 0.05 24.98 -9.53
CA SER A 369 -1.23 25.11 -10.25
C SER A 369 -1.33 24.10 -11.38
N ARG A 370 -0.27 24.01 -12.22
CA ARG A 370 -0.18 23.06 -13.33
C ARG A 370 -0.22 21.61 -12.84
N LYS A 371 0.51 21.30 -11.76
CA LYS A 371 0.53 19.95 -11.16
C LYS A 371 -0.84 19.56 -10.62
N CYS A 372 -1.51 20.44 -9.88
CA CYS A 372 -2.86 20.19 -9.37
C CYS A 372 -3.86 19.98 -10.51
N PHE A 373 -3.78 20.77 -11.58
CA PHE A 373 -4.63 20.61 -12.77
C PHE A 373 -4.42 19.23 -13.42
N GLN A 374 -3.18 18.79 -13.59
CA GLN A 374 -2.85 17.48 -14.16
C GLN A 374 -3.38 16.33 -13.28
N ILE A 375 -3.12 16.38 -11.97
CA ILE A 375 -3.60 15.37 -11.03
C ILE A 375 -5.12 15.30 -11.02
N LEU A 376 -5.80 16.44 -10.94
CA LEU A 376 -7.27 16.49 -10.94
C LEU A 376 -7.86 15.94 -12.25
N SER A 377 -7.19 16.19 -13.38
CA SER A 377 -7.63 15.66 -14.69
C SER A 377 -7.57 14.13 -14.73
N GLU A 378 -6.49 13.52 -14.23
CA GLU A 378 -6.37 12.05 -14.16
C GLU A 378 -7.35 11.44 -13.15
N LEU A 379 -7.53 12.06 -11.98
CA LEU A 379 -8.51 11.62 -10.99
C LEU A 379 -9.93 11.69 -11.52
N LEU A 380 -10.26 12.71 -12.31
CA LEU A 380 -11.58 12.85 -12.94
C LEU A 380 -11.85 11.68 -13.89
N ARG A 381 -10.87 11.28 -14.71
CA ARG A 381 -11.01 10.11 -15.59
C ARG A 381 -11.23 8.83 -14.80
N LEU A 382 -10.39 8.56 -13.80
CA LEU A 382 -10.56 7.39 -12.93
C LEU A 382 -11.94 7.38 -12.24
N PHE A 383 -12.41 8.55 -11.79
CA PHE A 383 -13.69 8.65 -11.13
C PHE A 383 -14.86 8.48 -12.11
N ASP A 384 -14.73 8.94 -13.36
CA ASP A 384 -15.71 8.66 -14.41
C ASP A 384 -15.87 7.15 -14.62
N ASP A 385 -14.76 6.40 -14.70
CA ASP A 385 -14.80 4.95 -14.85
C ASP A 385 -15.41 4.25 -13.63
N ILE A 386 -15.11 4.73 -12.42
CA ILE A 386 -15.75 4.25 -11.19
C ILE A 386 -17.26 4.50 -11.23
N LEU A 387 -17.71 5.70 -11.61
CA LEU A 387 -19.14 6.00 -11.68
C LEU A 387 -19.86 5.13 -12.70
N VAL A 388 -19.23 4.84 -13.84
CA VAL A 388 -19.78 3.93 -14.85
C VAL A 388 -19.93 2.51 -14.32
N GLU A 389 -18.92 1.99 -13.60
CA GLU A 389 -18.96 0.65 -13.01
C GLU A 389 -20.05 0.52 -11.94
N GLU A 390 -20.30 1.60 -11.19
CA GLU A 390 -21.19 1.59 -10.02
C GLU A 390 -22.63 2.08 -10.32
N TYR A 391 -22.91 2.52 -11.54
CA TYR A 391 -24.19 3.14 -11.91
C TYR A 391 -25.35 2.14 -12.02
N HIS A 392 -26.54 2.59 -11.57
CA HIS A 392 -27.81 1.94 -11.88
C HIS A 392 -28.83 2.98 -12.40
N PRO A 393 -29.62 2.68 -13.44
CA PRO A 393 -30.62 3.60 -13.99
C PRO A 393 -31.65 4.10 -12.97
N GLU A 394 -31.96 3.28 -11.96
CA GLU A 394 -32.90 3.62 -10.89
C GLU A 394 -32.22 4.01 -9.57
N HIS A 395 -30.96 4.48 -9.59
CA HIS A 395 -30.21 4.85 -8.38
C HIS A 395 -31.00 5.76 -7.41
N GLY A 396 -31.79 6.72 -7.93
CA GLY A 396 -32.62 7.60 -7.11
C GLY A 396 -33.73 6.90 -6.30
N LYS A 397 -34.03 5.63 -6.57
CA LYS A 397 -35.00 4.80 -5.83
C LYS A 397 -34.33 3.77 -4.90
N LEU A 398 -33.03 3.56 -5.03
CA LEU A 398 -32.34 2.53 -4.26
C LEU A 398 -32.22 2.93 -2.80
N GLU A 399 -32.23 1.94 -1.92
CA GLU A 399 -31.93 2.17 -0.51
C GLU A 399 -30.43 2.43 -0.35
N HIS A 400 -30.10 3.36 0.55
CA HIS A 400 -28.73 3.73 0.86
C HIS A 400 -28.41 3.37 2.30
N VAL A 401 -27.15 3.08 2.59
CA VAL A 401 -26.68 2.94 3.98
C VAL A 401 -26.99 4.25 4.72
N ALA A 402 -27.67 4.14 5.86
CA ALA A 402 -28.03 5.31 6.64
C ALA A 402 -26.75 6.04 7.11
N PRO A 403 -26.70 7.39 7.05
CA PRO A 403 -25.61 8.14 7.66
C PRO A 403 -25.57 7.79 9.15
N ASP A 404 -24.50 7.13 9.60
CA ASP A 404 -24.49 6.52 10.93
C ASP A 404 -24.67 7.56 12.03
N SER A 405 -25.65 7.32 12.92
CA SER A 405 -25.93 8.07 14.15
C SER A 405 -24.89 7.85 15.25
N GLY A 406 -23.62 7.59 14.91
CA GLY A 406 -22.50 7.61 15.85
C GLY A 406 -21.68 6.31 15.98
N ASN A 407 -21.95 5.23 15.23
CA ASN A 407 -21.15 4.01 15.31
C ASN A 407 -20.07 3.94 14.20
N ARG A 408 -18.85 4.39 14.51
CA ARG A 408 -17.72 4.51 13.57
C ARG A 408 -17.33 3.21 12.83
N LEU A 409 -17.77 2.05 13.30
CA LEU A 409 -17.47 0.73 12.72
C LEU A 409 -18.20 0.42 11.39
N ARG A 410 -19.19 1.23 10.95
CA ARG A 410 -20.01 0.94 9.75
C ARG A 410 -19.60 1.67 8.46
N TRP A 411 -18.49 2.40 8.45
CA TRP A 411 -18.11 3.17 7.26
C TRP A 411 -17.45 2.34 6.16
N HIS A 412 -17.09 1.08 6.37
CA HIS A 412 -16.50 0.20 5.34
C HIS A 412 -17.32 -1.04 5.17
N HIS A 413 -17.70 -1.30 3.93
CA HIS A 413 -18.33 -2.54 3.54
C HIS A 413 -17.36 -3.26 2.62
N THR A 414 -17.09 -4.53 2.91
CA THR A 414 -16.34 -5.40 2.03
C THR A 414 -17.28 -6.47 1.50
N CYS A 415 -16.98 -7.00 0.32
CA CYS A 415 -17.71 -8.12 -0.22
C CYS A 415 -17.48 -9.36 0.64
N ASP A 416 -18.53 -9.97 1.20
CA ASP A 416 -18.44 -11.19 2.01
C ASP A 416 -17.92 -12.40 1.22
N PHE A 417 -17.93 -12.32 -0.11
CA PHE A 417 -17.42 -13.38 -0.98
C PHE A 417 -15.93 -13.23 -1.31
N CYS A 418 -15.52 -12.05 -1.82
CA CYS A 418 -14.15 -11.84 -2.32
C CYS A 418 -13.29 -10.91 -1.48
N GLY A 419 -13.85 -10.26 -0.46
CA GLY A 419 -13.12 -9.38 0.46
C GLY A 419 -12.71 -8.01 -0.10
N VAL A 420 -13.06 -7.67 -1.35
CA VAL A 420 -12.77 -6.34 -1.93
C VAL A 420 -13.63 -5.25 -1.30
N ASP A 421 -13.14 -4.01 -1.31
CA ASP A 421 -13.86 -2.84 -0.81
C ASP A 421 -15.09 -2.59 -1.68
N ILE A 422 -16.21 -2.24 -1.04
CA ILE A 422 -17.42 -1.81 -1.72
C ILE A 422 -17.46 -0.30 -1.60
N PHE A 423 -17.19 0.40 -2.70
CA PHE A 423 -17.21 1.84 -2.74
C PHE A 423 -18.65 2.40 -2.77
N GLN A 424 -19.51 1.86 -3.64
CA GLN A 424 -20.84 2.44 -3.89
C GLN A 424 -21.96 1.40 -3.97
N SER A 425 -22.04 0.60 -5.02
CA SER A 425 -23.19 -0.28 -5.27
C SER A 425 -22.93 -1.72 -4.82
N PHE A 426 -23.93 -2.36 -4.22
CA PHE A 426 -23.83 -3.73 -3.74
C PHE A 426 -25.16 -4.45 -3.68
N PHE A 427 -25.10 -5.78 -3.58
CA PHE A 427 -26.26 -6.65 -3.39
C PHE A 427 -26.28 -7.18 -1.96
N GLU A 428 -27.39 -7.05 -1.27
CA GLU A 428 -27.58 -7.42 0.13
C GLU A 428 -28.66 -8.49 0.30
N CYS A 429 -28.36 -9.54 1.06
CA CYS A 429 -29.39 -10.42 1.62
C CYS A 429 -29.61 -10.06 3.09
N ARG A 430 -30.78 -9.53 3.42
CA ARG A 430 -31.14 -9.16 4.81
C ARG A 430 -31.46 -10.33 5.72
N TYR A 431 -31.66 -11.52 5.17
CA TYR A 431 -31.88 -12.74 5.97
C TYR A 431 -30.57 -13.31 6.51
N CYS A 432 -29.49 -13.20 5.75
CA CYS A 432 -28.15 -13.58 6.18
C CYS A 432 -27.46 -12.39 6.86
N GLY A 433 -26.82 -12.59 8.01
CA GLY A 433 -26.12 -11.50 8.72
C GLY A 433 -25.78 -11.85 10.16
N SER A 434 -24.82 -11.13 10.74
CA SER A 434 -24.35 -11.34 12.11
C SER A 434 -25.28 -10.63 13.10
N GLY A 435 -26.22 -11.36 13.72
CA GLY A 435 -27.12 -10.83 14.76
C GLY A 435 -28.46 -11.57 14.81
N SER A 436 -28.99 -11.80 16.02
CA SER A 436 -30.11 -12.72 16.28
C SER A 436 -31.51 -12.19 15.94
N ASN A 437 -31.68 -10.90 15.61
CA ASN A 437 -32.99 -10.29 15.35
C ASN A 437 -33.09 -9.73 13.93
N GLU A 438 -33.81 -10.44 13.05
CA GLU A 438 -34.09 -10.01 11.67
C GLU A 438 -34.89 -8.70 11.60
N GLN A 439 -35.74 -8.41 12.60
CA GLN A 439 -36.65 -7.25 12.60
C GLN A 439 -35.98 -5.87 12.80
N GLY A 440 -34.65 -5.79 12.91
CA GLY A 440 -33.93 -4.53 13.18
C GLY A 440 -32.75 -4.23 12.25
N ARG A 441 -32.55 -5.02 11.18
CA ARG A 441 -31.43 -4.80 10.24
C ARG A 441 -31.72 -3.61 9.34
N VAL A 442 -30.76 -2.70 9.24
CA VAL A 442 -30.78 -1.62 8.25
C VAL A 442 -29.93 -2.00 7.04
N THR A 443 -30.06 -1.26 5.94
CA THR A 443 -29.21 -1.41 4.76
C THR A 443 -27.73 -1.37 5.15
N GLY A 444 -26.99 -2.44 4.86
CA GLY A 444 -25.58 -2.58 5.23
C GLY A 444 -25.31 -3.66 6.27
N ASP A 445 -26.33 -4.11 7.02
CA ASP A 445 -26.16 -5.06 8.13
C ASP A 445 -26.28 -6.54 7.68
N GLY A 446 -26.75 -6.79 6.47
CA GLY A 446 -26.91 -8.12 5.91
C GLY A 446 -25.62 -8.73 5.37
N LEU A 447 -25.75 -9.88 4.69
CA LEU A 447 -24.69 -10.43 3.85
C LEU A 447 -24.63 -9.63 2.55
N ILE A 448 -23.46 -9.10 2.24
CA ILE A 448 -23.24 -8.18 1.13
C ILE A 448 -22.26 -8.77 0.12
N VAL A 449 -22.61 -8.63 -1.15
CA VAL A 449 -21.80 -9.05 -2.29
C VAL A 449 -21.61 -7.85 -3.23
N CYS A 450 -20.38 -7.61 -3.69
CA CYS A 450 -20.13 -6.54 -4.65
C CYS A 450 -20.80 -6.83 -6.00
N SER A 451 -21.13 -5.76 -6.75
CA SER A 451 -21.83 -5.85 -8.03
C SER A 451 -21.21 -6.85 -9.00
N SER A 452 -19.88 -6.85 -9.11
CA SER A 452 -19.15 -7.77 -9.99
C SER A 452 -19.30 -9.25 -9.58
N CYS A 453 -19.20 -9.57 -8.29
CA CYS A 453 -19.40 -10.94 -7.82
C CYS A 453 -20.83 -11.40 -8.06
N TYR A 454 -21.82 -10.53 -7.81
CA TYR A 454 -23.21 -10.86 -8.04
C TYR A 454 -23.52 -11.15 -9.52
N VAL A 455 -22.99 -10.34 -10.45
CA VAL A 455 -23.14 -10.55 -11.90
C VAL A 455 -22.50 -11.87 -12.36
N GLU A 456 -21.42 -12.30 -11.71
CA GLU A 456 -20.80 -13.63 -11.93
C GLU A 456 -21.59 -14.78 -11.26
N GLY A 457 -22.77 -14.51 -10.70
CA GLY A 457 -23.66 -15.51 -10.11
C GLY A 457 -23.38 -15.82 -8.64
N ARG A 458 -22.56 -15.02 -7.95
CA ARG A 458 -22.29 -15.21 -6.51
C ARG A 458 -23.48 -14.69 -5.69
N THR A 459 -24.05 -15.57 -4.89
CA THR A 459 -25.19 -15.28 -4.00
C THR A 459 -25.13 -16.18 -2.76
N CYS A 460 -25.86 -15.80 -1.71
CA CYS A 460 -26.09 -16.67 -0.56
C CYS A 460 -27.13 -17.77 -0.91
N LYS A 461 -27.34 -18.73 0.01
CA LYS A 461 -28.32 -19.81 -0.19
C LYS A 461 -29.77 -19.33 -0.31
N CYS A 462 -30.10 -18.15 0.21
CA CYS A 462 -31.43 -17.58 0.07
C CYS A 462 -31.75 -17.19 -1.37
N ALA A 463 -30.72 -16.99 -2.22
CA ALA A 463 -30.80 -16.51 -3.61
C ALA A 463 -31.46 -15.13 -3.80
N HIS A 464 -32.09 -14.58 -2.77
CA HIS A 464 -32.70 -13.26 -2.77
C HIS A 464 -31.71 -12.21 -2.27
N MET A 465 -31.20 -11.41 -3.20
CA MET A 465 -30.34 -10.26 -2.91
C MET A 465 -31.03 -8.99 -3.44
N THR A 466 -31.04 -7.94 -2.64
CA THR A 466 -31.57 -6.62 -2.99
C THR A 466 -30.42 -5.70 -3.35
N LEU A 467 -30.53 -4.97 -4.46
CA LEU A 467 -29.56 -3.94 -4.82
C LEU A 467 -29.70 -2.74 -3.88
N ALA A 468 -28.57 -2.28 -3.35
CA ALA A 468 -28.48 -1.12 -2.47
C ALA A 468 -27.20 -0.33 -2.78
N GLN A 469 -27.11 0.86 -2.20
CA GLN A 469 -25.99 1.77 -2.41
C GLN A 469 -25.43 2.29 -1.08
N ARG A 470 -24.17 2.73 -1.08
CA ARG A 470 -23.55 3.34 0.10
C ARG A 470 -23.91 4.80 0.25
N PHE A 471 -23.80 5.56 -0.83
CA PHE A 471 -24.06 7.00 -0.85
C PHE A 471 -25.19 7.31 -1.83
N ASN A 472 -25.85 8.45 -1.67
CA ASN A 472 -26.70 8.97 -2.74
C ASN A 472 -25.82 9.18 -3.99
N PHE A 473 -26.15 8.49 -5.08
CA PHE A 473 -25.34 8.51 -6.29
C PHE A 473 -25.28 9.92 -6.92
N ASP A 474 -26.33 10.73 -6.77
CA ASP A 474 -26.35 12.11 -7.28
C ASP A 474 -25.28 13.00 -6.62
N ASP A 475 -24.96 12.75 -5.34
CA ASP A 475 -23.88 13.47 -4.65
C ASP A 475 -22.52 13.14 -5.27
N LEU A 476 -22.31 11.89 -5.71
CA LEU A 476 -21.09 11.48 -6.40
C LEU A 476 -20.98 12.15 -7.77
N VAL A 477 -22.09 12.19 -8.53
CA VAL A 477 -22.17 12.90 -9.82
C VAL A 477 -21.90 14.39 -9.64
N GLU A 478 -22.41 15.00 -8.57
CA GLU A 478 -22.15 16.41 -8.30
C GLU A 478 -20.68 16.67 -7.92
N HIS A 479 -20.05 15.81 -7.11
CA HIS A 479 -18.61 15.89 -6.85
C HIS A 479 -17.78 15.80 -8.15
N ARG A 480 -18.17 14.91 -9.06
CA ARG A 480 -17.57 14.78 -10.39
C ARG A 480 -17.75 16.05 -11.22
N ASN A 481 -18.97 16.60 -11.25
CA ASN A 481 -19.28 17.82 -12.00
C ASN A 481 -18.58 19.05 -11.42
N GLU A 482 -18.42 19.12 -10.09
CA GLU A 482 -17.65 20.15 -9.41
C GLU A 482 -16.20 20.18 -9.89
N ALA A 483 -15.55 19.01 -9.97
CA ALA A 483 -14.20 18.85 -10.50
C ALA A 483 -14.12 19.28 -11.97
N ALA A 484 -15.03 18.80 -12.82
CA ALA A 484 -15.07 19.12 -14.24
C ALA A 484 -15.28 20.63 -14.50
N ARG A 485 -16.21 21.28 -13.77
CA ARG A 485 -16.43 22.74 -13.86
C ARG A 485 -15.17 23.51 -13.44
N THR A 486 -14.47 23.03 -12.42
CA THR A 486 -13.21 23.65 -11.96
C THR A 486 -12.14 23.59 -13.04
N LEU A 487 -11.93 22.43 -13.67
CA LEU A 487 -10.97 22.31 -14.78
C LEU A 487 -11.34 23.21 -15.96
N ARG A 488 -12.62 23.26 -16.34
CA ARG A 488 -13.10 24.11 -17.46
C ARG A 488 -12.93 25.60 -17.20
N ALA A 489 -13.18 26.06 -15.97
CA ALA A 489 -13.03 27.47 -15.61
C ALA A 489 -11.57 27.95 -15.78
N ILE A 490 -10.60 27.06 -15.59
CA ILE A 490 -9.17 27.36 -15.62
C ILE A 490 -8.58 27.23 -17.03
N ALA A 491 -9.07 26.28 -17.82
CA ALA A 491 -8.61 26.04 -19.18
C ALA A 491 -9.80 25.95 -20.16
N PRO A 492 -10.52 27.06 -20.40
CA PRO A 492 -11.73 27.07 -21.23
C PRO A 492 -11.45 26.70 -22.70
N GLU A 493 -10.24 26.97 -23.20
CA GLU A 493 -9.84 26.65 -24.58
C GLU A 493 -9.40 25.20 -24.78
N LYS A 494 -9.04 24.49 -23.71
CA LYS A 494 -8.81 23.04 -23.75
C LYS A 494 -10.16 22.35 -23.58
N GLY A 495 -10.93 22.32 -24.66
CA GLY A 495 -12.12 21.47 -24.74
C GLY A 495 -11.80 20.06 -24.25
N LEU A 496 -12.75 19.41 -23.57
CA LEU A 496 -12.61 18.03 -23.04
C LEU A 496 -12.18 16.98 -24.09
N THR A 497 -12.16 17.34 -25.37
CA THR A 497 -11.61 16.55 -26.47
C THR A 497 -10.10 16.26 -26.34
N GLU A 498 -9.28 17.13 -25.74
CA GLU A 498 -7.87 16.78 -25.42
C GLU A 498 -7.72 15.98 -24.12
N LEU A 499 -8.80 15.84 -23.35
CA LEU A 499 -8.88 14.93 -22.21
C LEU A 499 -9.58 13.61 -22.57
N SER A 500 -9.95 13.44 -23.84
CA SER A 500 -10.61 12.25 -24.39
C SER A 500 -9.62 11.13 -24.67
N LEU A 501 -10.15 9.91 -24.62
CA LEU A 501 -9.48 8.61 -24.75
C LEU A 501 -8.88 8.41 -26.15
N ASP A 502 -7.74 9.01 -26.46
CA ASP A 502 -6.91 8.58 -27.60
C ASP A 502 -5.68 7.81 -27.07
N GLY A 503 -5.79 6.48 -27.16
CA GLY A 503 -4.83 5.49 -26.67
C GLY A 503 -3.54 5.36 -27.49
N SER A 504 -2.81 6.46 -27.70
CA SER A 504 -1.55 6.44 -28.45
C SER A 504 -0.28 6.44 -27.57
N TRP A 505 -0.33 5.83 -26.39
CA TRP A 505 0.84 5.63 -25.52
C TRP A 505 1.08 4.17 -25.11
N TYR A 506 0.55 3.21 -25.89
CA TYR A 506 0.99 1.82 -25.86
C TYR A 506 1.73 1.48 -27.16
N VAL A 507 3.05 1.66 -27.14
CA VAL A 507 4.01 0.79 -27.83
C VAL A 507 5.11 0.47 -26.84
#